data_AF-A0A839EZG6-F1
#
_entry.id   AF-A0A839EZG6-F1
#
_cell.length_a   1.000
_cell.length_b   1.000
_cell.length_c   1.000
_cell.angle_alpha   90.00
_cell.angle_beta   90.00
_cell.angle_gamma   90.00
#
_symmetry.space_group_name_H-M   'P 1'
#
loop_
_entity.id
_entity.type
_entity.pdbx_description
1 polymer ?
#
loop_
_entity_poly.entity_id
_entity_poly.type
_entity_poly.pdbx_seq_one_letter_code
_entity_poly.pdbx_strand_id
1 'polypeptide(L)'
;MIDFLNGAILLTTSLKLTKVSDMSNASSAIRYQNVTFENAYYEIEKLENHELRQQGGVDVHSGTHPVHGNIHIIIPPMGDGLLLLPFVIQRF
;
A
#
# COMPACT_ATOMS: atom_id res chain seq x y z
N MET A 1 -5.47 -21.50 48.32
CA MET A 1 -6.25 -20.36 47.78
C MET A 1 -5.80 -20.16 46.35
N ILE A 2 -6.62 -20.68 45.43
CA ILE A 2 -6.72 -20.48 43.98
C ILE A 2 -5.53 -20.89 43.09
N ASP A 3 -5.84 -21.91 42.28
CA ASP A 3 -5.08 -22.61 41.26
C ASP A 3 -4.67 -21.76 40.05
N PHE A 4 -3.42 -21.93 39.61
CA PHE A 4 -2.96 -21.51 38.28
C PHE A 4 -3.35 -22.57 37.24
N LEU A 5 -4.61 -22.55 36.85
CA LEU A 5 -5.15 -23.35 35.75
C LEU A 5 -4.95 -22.63 34.41
N ASN A 6 -4.31 -23.36 33.49
CA ASN A 6 -4.67 -23.48 32.08
C ASN A 6 -4.92 -22.22 31.24
N GLY A 7 -4.14 -22.05 30.18
CA GLY A 7 -4.63 -21.33 29.01
C GLY A 7 -3.55 -21.02 28.00
N ALA A 8 -3.25 -21.98 27.12
CA ALA A 8 -2.57 -21.71 25.86
C ALA A 8 -3.38 -20.65 25.09
N ILE A 9 -2.83 -19.45 24.95
CA ILE A 9 -3.40 -18.44 24.07
C ILE A 9 -2.69 -18.59 22.73
N LEU A 10 -3.36 -19.35 21.85
CA LEU A 10 -3.19 -19.32 20.41
C LEU A 10 -3.06 -17.86 19.96
N LEU A 11 -1.89 -17.47 19.42
CA LEU A 11 -1.77 -16.27 18.59
C LEU A 11 -2.48 -16.55 17.25
N THR A 12 -3.81 -16.47 17.24
CA THR A 12 -4.56 -16.26 16.00
C THR A 12 -4.55 -14.76 15.75
N THR A 13 -3.57 -14.31 14.98
CA THR A 13 -3.55 -12.94 14.47
C THR A 13 -4.65 -12.78 13.43
N SER A 14 -5.89 -12.63 13.89
CA SER A 14 -7.00 -12.13 13.09
C SER A 14 -6.69 -10.67 12.74
N LEU A 15 -6.37 -10.41 11.47
CA LEU A 15 -6.37 -9.06 10.90
C LEU A 15 -7.79 -8.50 11.00
N LYS A 16 -8.05 -7.78 12.09
CA LYS A 16 -9.33 -7.12 12.35
C LYS A 16 -9.33 -5.78 11.59
N LEU A 17 -9.88 -5.78 10.37
CA LEU A 17 -10.22 -4.55 9.66
C LEU A 17 -11.25 -3.77 10.50
N THR A 18 -10.77 -2.76 11.22
CA THR A 18 -11.60 -1.93 12.09
C THR A 18 -12.03 -0.70 11.30
N LYS A 19 -13.35 -0.50 11.18
CA LYS A 19 -13.97 0.67 10.57
C LYS A 19 -13.64 1.89 11.43
N VAL A 20 -12.93 2.86 10.85
CA VAL A 20 -12.40 4.04 11.57
C VAL A 20 -13.46 5.13 11.61
N SER A 21 -14.13 5.28 12.75
CA SER A 21 -14.81 6.53 13.13
C SER A 21 -14.12 7.04 14.39
N ASP A 22 -13.70 8.30 14.34
CA ASP A 22 -13.09 9.10 15.42
C ASP A 22 -11.58 8.93 15.65
N MET A 23 -10.76 9.54 14.78
CA MET A 23 -9.40 9.97 15.12
C MET A 23 -9.05 11.29 14.41
N SER A 24 -9.06 12.38 15.18
CA SER A 24 -8.59 13.73 14.82
C SER A 24 -7.07 13.87 14.95
N ASN A 25 -6.31 12.97 14.32
CA ASN A 25 -4.86 13.12 14.18
C ASN A 25 -4.49 12.63 12.77
N ALA A 26 -4.13 13.56 11.90
CA ALA A 26 -3.95 13.34 10.46
C ALA A 26 -2.75 12.41 10.18
N SER A 27 -2.93 11.12 10.37
CA SER A 27 -2.05 10.12 9.80
C SER A 27 -2.21 10.20 8.29
N SER A 28 -1.15 10.62 7.61
CA SER A 28 -0.98 10.53 6.16
C SER A 28 -1.08 9.05 5.74
N ALA A 29 -2.31 8.52 5.70
CA ALA A 29 -2.56 7.18 5.23
C ALA A 29 -2.14 7.12 3.76
N ILE A 30 -1.14 6.28 3.46
CA ILE A 30 -0.75 5.98 2.09
C ILE A 30 -2.02 5.50 1.37
N ARG A 31 -2.46 6.25 0.36
CA ARG A 31 -3.57 5.85 -0.47
C ARG A 31 -3.04 4.88 -1.51
N TYR A 32 -3.46 3.63 -1.39
CA TYR A 32 -3.17 2.62 -2.39
C TYR A 32 -4.44 2.22 -3.13
N GLN A 33 -4.29 1.89 -4.41
CA GLN A 33 -5.36 1.36 -5.24
C GLN A 33 -4.88 0.08 -5.91
N ASN A 34 -5.64 -1.00 -5.72
CA ASN A 34 -5.42 -2.23 -6.48
C ASN A 34 -5.94 -2.03 -7.90
N VAL A 35 -5.15 -2.46 -8.87
CA VAL A 35 -5.48 -2.42 -10.29
C VAL A 35 -5.11 -3.74 -10.94
N THR A 36 -5.76 -4.07 -12.04
CA THR A 36 -5.32 -5.21 -12.85
C THR A 36 -3.91 -4.96 -13.41
N PHE A 37 -3.21 -6.04 -13.78
CA PHE A 37 -1.91 -5.94 -14.44
C PHE A 37 -1.92 -5.03 -15.66
N GLU A 38 -2.92 -5.19 -16.52
CA GLU A 38 -3.08 -4.39 -17.75
C GLU A 38 -3.20 -2.90 -17.42
N ASN A 39 -4.00 -2.56 -16.41
CA ASN A 39 -4.15 -1.18 -15.96
C ASN A 39 -2.86 -0.66 -15.33
N ALA A 40 -2.12 -1.47 -14.58
CA ALA A 40 -0.84 -1.06 -14.02
C ALA A 40 0.15 -0.65 -15.13
N TYR A 41 0.27 -1.45 -16.19
CA TYR A 41 1.09 -1.11 -17.35
C TYR A 41 0.58 0.12 -18.09
N TYR A 42 -0.73 0.27 -18.26
CA TYR A 42 -1.32 1.47 -18.84
C TYR A 42 -1.01 2.75 -18.03
N GLU A 43 -0.98 2.65 -16.71
CA GLU A 43 -0.62 3.77 -15.83
C GLU A 43 0.89 4.06 -15.86
N ILE A 44 1.74 3.04 -16.08
CA ILE A 44 3.19 3.22 -16.26
C ILE A 44 3.49 4.04 -17.53
N GLU A 45 2.78 3.80 -18.63
CA GLU A 45 2.98 4.53 -19.89
C GLU A 45 2.74 6.04 -19.76
N LYS A 46 1.98 6.47 -18.75
CA LYS A 46 1.66 7.87 -18.47
C LYS A 46 2.69 8.55 -17.57
N LEU A 47 3.68 7.83 -17.05
CA LEU A 47 4.67 8.37 -16.13
C LEU A 47 5.71 9.21 -16.86
N GLU A 48 5.85 10.45 -16.42
CA GLU A 48 7.01 11.28 -16.73
C GLU A 48 8.15 10.97 -15.74
N ASN A 49 9.40 11.14 -16.17
CA ASN A 49 10.60 10.83 -15.37
C ASN A 49 10.58 9.40 -14.78
N HIS A 50 10.16 8.44 -15.60
CA HIS A 50 9.97 7.05 -15.19
C HIS A 50 11.29 6.39 -14.78
N GLU A 51 11.31 5.84 -13.56
CA GLU A 51 12.34 4.95 -13.05
C GLU A 51 11.76 3.55 -12.80
N LEU A 52 12.48 2.51 -13.22
CA LEU A 52 12.20 1.11 -12.87
C LEU A 52 13.20 0.60 -11.85
N ARG A 53 12.71 -0.03 -10.79
CA ARG A 53 13.51 -0.78 -9.82
C ARG A 53 12.91 -2.17 -9.64
N GLN A 54 13.75 -3.20 -9.82
CA GLN A 54 13.35 -4.57 -9.56
C GLN A 54 13.86 -4.99 -8.18
N GLN A 55 12.97 -5.50 -7.33
CA GLN A 55 13.33 -5.96 -6.00
C GLN A 55 12.57 -7.24 -5.66
N GLY A 56 13.30 -8.33 -5.44
CA GLY A 56 12.70 -9.61 -5.02
C GLY A 56 11.68 -10.18 -6.00
N GLY A 57 11.84 -9.92 -7.30
CA GLY A 57 10.90 -10.35 -8.35
C GLY A 57 9.66 -9.45 -8.51
N VAL A 58 9.64 -8.30 -7.83
CA VAL A 58 8.62 -7.27 -7.96
C VAL A 58 9.19 -6.10 -8.74
N ASP A 59 8.44 -5.61 -9.71
CA ASP A 59 8.78 -4.42 -10.48
C ASP A 59 8.15 -3.19 -9.82
N VAL A 60 8.96 -2.20 -9.47
CA VAL A 60 8.53 -0.93 -8.90
C VAL A 60 8.85 0.19 -9.87
N HIS A 61 7.81 0.77 -10.45
CA HIS A 61 7.88 1.90 -11.34
C HIS A 61 7.60 3.17 -10.55
N SER A 62 8.44 4.19 -10.69
CA SER A 62 8.27 5.49 -10.03
C SER A 62 8.27 6.60 -11.07
N GLY A 63 7.43 7.60 -10.90
CA GLY A 63 7.40 8.74 -11.82
C GLY A 63 6.32 9.75 -11.48
N THR A 64 6.22 10.79 -12.28
CA THR A 64 5.19 11.82 -12.16
C THR A 64 4.04 11.49 -13.10
N HIS A 65 2.88 11.17 -12.54
CA HIS A 65 1.65 10.95 -13.28
C HIS A 65 0.89 12.27 -13.49
N PRO A 66 0.36 12.56 -14.69
CA PRO A 66 -0.28 13.84 -14.99
C PRO A 66 -1.50 14.17 -14.12
N VAL A 67 -2.21 13.14 -13.64
CA VAL A 67 -3.41 13.31 -12.81
C VAL A 67 -3.10 13.20 -11.32
N HIS A 68 -2.10 12.39 -10.96
CA HIS A 68 -1.90 11.95 -9.58
C HIS A 68 -0.67 12.57 -8.92
N GLY A 69 0.22 13.22 -9.69
CA GLY A 69 1.51 13.67 -9.19
C GLY A 69 2.50 12.51 -9.07
N ASN A 70 3.46 12.59 -8.16
CA ASN A 70 4.49 11.56 -8.01
C ASN A 70 3.89 10.28 -7.42
N ILE A 71 3.84 9.21 -8.21
CA ILE A 71 3.29 7.91 -7.81
C ILE A 71 4.34 6.82 -7.90
N HIS A 72 4.05 5.71 -7.22
CA HIS A 72 4.74 4.44 -7.45
C HIS A 72 3.73 3.39 -7.93
N ILE A 73 4.10 2.61 -8.93
CA ILE A 73 3.31 1.50 -9.46
C ILE A 73 4.09 0.22 -9.19
N ILE A 74 3.49 -0.68 -8.42
CA ILE A 74 4.10 -1.94 -8.01
C ILE A 74 3.43 -3.06 -8.78
N ILE A 75 4.23 -3.85 -9.49
CA ILE A 75 3.80 -5.00 -10.26
C ILE A 75 4.48 -6.26 -9.67
N PRO A 76 3.75 -7.08 -8.88
CA PRO A 76 4.27 -8.35 -8.41
C PRO A 76 4.38 -9.35 -9.58
N PRO A 77 5.08 -10.47 -9.41
CA PRO A 77 5.19 -11.49 -10.47
C PRO A 77 3.86 -12.21 -10.75
N MET A 78 2.92 -12.16 -9.79
CA MET A 78 1.58 -12.73 -9.89
C MET A 78 0.60 -11.92 -9.03
N GLY A 79 -0.66 -11.81 -9.47
CA GLY A 79 -1.72 -11.11 -8.73
C GLY A 79 -2.14 -9.78 -9.36
N ASP A 80 -2.60 -8.83 -8.54
CA ASP A 80 -2.97 -7.49 -8.99
C ASP A 80 -1.79 -6.52 -8.79
N GLY A 81 -1.75 -5.48 -9.63
CA GLY A 81 -0.85 -4.35 -9.47
C GLY A 81 -1.35 -3.37 -8.40
N LEU A 82 -0.44 -2.54 -7.92
CA LEU A 82 -0.70 -1.58 -6.85
C LEU A 82 -0.22 -0.19 -7.24
N LEU A 83 -1.14 0.79 -7.27
CA LEU A 83 -0.80 2.21 -7.37
C LEU A 83 -0.66 2.79 -5.97
N LEU A 84 0.48 3.37 -5.67
CA LEU A 84 0.74 4.17 -4.48
C LEU A 84 0.69 5.65 -4.86
N LEU A 85 -0.33 6.34 -4.37
CA LEU A 85 -0.58 7.76 -4.65
C LEU A 85 0.24 8.66 -3.70
N PRO A 86 0.62 9.89 -4.10
CA PRO A 86 1.44 10.74 -3.26
C PRO A 86 0.73 11.10 -1.95
N PHE A 87 1.53 11.14 -0.89
CA PHE A 87 1.16 11.82 0.34
C PHE A 87 1.34 13.33 0.12
N VAL A 88 0.31 14.11 0.45
CA VAL A 88 0.53 15.53 0.73
C VAL A 88 1.41 15.56 1.97
N ILE A 89 2.69 15.95 1.82
CA ILE A 89 3.55 16.26 2.97
C ILE A 89 2.90 17.45 3.66
N GLN A 90 2.15 17.20 4.74
CA GLN A 90 1.78 18.28 5.65
C GLN A 90 3.07 18.77 6.29
N ARG A 91 3.56 19.93 5.84
CA ARG A 91 4.59 20.67 6.57
C ARG A 91 3.92 21.23 7.83
N PHE A 92 4.28 20.69 8.99
CA PHE A 92 3.99 21.28 10.29
C PHE A 92 4.99 22.39 10.58
#